data_AF-A0A1Y2ALY2-F1
#
_entry.id   AF-A0A1Y2ALY2-F1
#
_cell.length_a   1.000
_cell.length_b   1.000
_cell.length_c   1.000
_cell.angle_alpha   90.00
_cell.angle_beta   90.00
_cell.angle_gamma   90.00
#
_symmetry.space_group_name_H-M   'P 1'
#
loop_
_entity.id
_entity.type
_entity.pdbx_description
1 polymer ?
#
loop_
_entity_poly.entity_id
_entity_poly.type
_entity_poly.pdbx_seq_one_letter_code
_entity_poly.pdbx_strand_id
1 'polypeptide(L)'
;MSSNDSGHIFNLNEEQRVLLREYWDALFDYFTVTVDYSKCTTEEEKAKERQKIIEGKLHKRSHMNLDNSFDEALDCESLNVNTTPSTPIGNDRLLSPNPDSPATPNSPSSPSKSPKAGKGKLDKRTSFNRFLRRKSNSNINGNESGGNSPTSSPPNHYNVPHYKGIAEIKLDNDNILQSMKEEFFFMMSCDEPDSVALRFLRARKWNVSRAVKMTTACLQWRIEWNVRALLEYGEQGIDEEVFKSGKAFIFGKDKENRPLSFVRVRNHNKNTVPLFESEKFTMFLLETGRLSIKPPVEMCSIVFDMTDFSMNNMDYPYVKFVLHALQNYYPECLGVCLIVNAPWIFNGCWKVIKPLLDPVVSSKVHFIKTEELKDYIDEDQLMKCYGGKNPYEYEYVPPSAEDIEMEKKLKGNDNEDKFKKIEEWRNINKEYEEITKEWITKYKNLDIKCRAENANNPDSLLKVEKGKNNSNSDNIENVTIENKEQLIKEAEEIEVKRKEIGERHKKTFQKLLPYLYTKTYYQRVKTFDYVSENDI
;
A
#
# COMPACT_ATOMS: atom_id res chain seq x y z
N MET A 1 13.45 -10.09 3.58
CA MET A 1 13.10 -10.49 4.94
C MET A 1 12.99 -12.00 4.95
N SER A 2 13.95 -12.64 5.59
CA SER A 2 13.99 -14.08 5.84
C SER A 2 13.22 -14.42 7.12
N SER A 3 12.86 -15.69 7.32
CA SER A 3 12.30 -16.20 8.58
C SER A 3 13.17 -15.89 9.80
N ASN A 4 14.47 -15.68 9.58
CA ASN A 4 15.48 -15.42 10.61
C ASN A 4 15.65 -13.91 10.91
N ASP A 5 15.02 -13.01 10.16
CA ASP A 5 15.17 -11.57 10.40
C ASP A 5 14.31 -11.12 11.59
N SER A 6 14.85 -10.22 12.43
CA SER A 6 14.11 -9.67 13.58
C SER A 6 12.84 -8.94 13.11
N GLY A 7 11.70 -9.29 13.69
CA GLY A 7 10.40 -8.76 13.28
C GLY A 7 9.67 -9.58 12.22
N HIS A 8 10.25 -10.71 11.77
CA HIS A 8 9.51 -11.76 11.09
C HIS A 8 8.54 -12.44 12.06
N ILE A 9 7.39 -12.93 11.59
CA ILE A 9 6.41 -13.65 12.42
C ILE A 9 6.98 -14.87 13.16
N PHE A 10 8.08 -15.44 12.67
CA PHE A 10 8.80 -16.57 13.26
C PHE A 10 9.99 -16.17 14.15
N ASN A 11 10.37 -14.88 14.17
CA ASN A 11 11.48 -14.34 14.95
C ASN A 11 11.11 -12.98 15.57
N LEU A 12 10.11 -13.02 16.47
CA LEU A 12 9.72 -11.89 17.31
C LEU A 12 10.36 -12.00 18.69
N ASN A 13 11.03 -10.92 19.13
CA ASN A 13 11.45 -10.76 20.52
C ASN A 13 10.28 -10.30 21.43
N GLU A 14 10.49 -10.30 22.74
CA GLU A 14 9.42 -9.96 23.70
C GLU A 14 8.89 -8.53 23.56
N GLU A 15 9.74 -7.53 23.26
CA GLU A 15 9.27 -6.16 23.02
C GLU A 15 8.37 -6.07 21.78
N GLN A 16 8.73 -6.79 20.72
CA GLN A 16 7.94 -6.88 19.49
C GLN A 16 6.60 -7.59 19.73
N ARG A 17 6.57 -8.60 20.60
CA ARG A 17 5.34 -9.30 21.02
C ARG A 17 4.40 -8.38 21.82
N VAL A 18 4.95 -7.57 22.74
CA VAL A 18 4.18 -6.52 23.45
C VAL A 18 3.56 -5.53 22.45
N LEU A 19 4.35 -5.03 21.50
CA LEU A 19 3.89 -4.04 20.52
C LEU A 19 2.89 -4.62 19.50
N LEU A 20 2.97 -5.92 19.21
CA LEU A 20 1.95 -6.64 18.43
C LEU A 20 0.62 -6.73 19.20
N ARG A 21 0.66 -7.04 20.51
CA ARG A 21 -0.55 -7.03 21.36
C ARG A 21 -1.16 -5.64 21.45
N GLU A 22 -0.38 -4.61 21.73
CA GLU A 22 -0.83 -3.21 21.78
C GLU A 22 -1.43 -2.74 20.44
N TYR A 23 -0.89 -3.20 19.30
CA TYR A 23 -1.45 -2.92 17.98
C TYR A 23 -2.82 -3.57 17.76
N TRP A 24 -2.98 -4.84 18.13
CA TRP A 24 -4.27 -5.53 18.02
C TRP A 24 -5.32 -4.96 18.95
N ASP A 25 -4.96 -4.65 20.20
CA ASP A 25 -5.82 -4.00 21.20
C ASP A 25 -6.33 -2.65 20.67
N ALA A 26 -5.40 -1.79 20.25
CA ALA A 26 -5.70 -0.51 19.64
C ALA A 26 -6.62 -0.62 18.40
N LEU A 27 -6.34 -1.56 17.50
CA LEU A 27 -7.12 -1.67 16.27
C LEU A 27 -8.56 -2.20 16.52
N PHE A 28 -8.75 -3.09 17.50
CA PHE A 28 -10.09 -3.51 17.91
C PHE A 28 -10.85 -2.42 18.68
N ASP A 29 -10.16 -1.62 19.50
CA ASP A 29 -10.71 -0.40 20.11
C ASP A 29 -11.20 0.57 19.02
N TYR A 30 -10.42 0.79 17.96
CA TYR A 30 -10.81 1.62 16.82
C TYR A 30 -12.10 1.11 16.15
N PHE A 31 -12.22 -0.20 15.90
CA PHE A 31 -13.40 -0.79 15.27
C PHE A 31 -14.66 -0.83 16.16
N THR A 32 -14.53 -0.64 17.47
CA THR A 32 -15.66 -0.70 18.43
C THR A 32 -16.21 0.66 18.84
N VAL A 33 -15.63 1.77 18.36
CA VAL A 33 -16.14 3.12 18.64
C VAL A 33 -17.57 3.28 18.10
N THR A 34 -18.50 3.65 18.97
CA THR A 34 -19.87 3.99 18.57
C THR A 34 -19.96 5.46 18.12
N VAL A 35 -20.53 5.68 16.94
CA VAL A 35 -20.77 7.02 16.40
C VAL A 35 -22.08 7.56 16.96
N ASP A 36 -22.02 8.61 17.79
CA ASP A 36 -23.21 9.25 18.33
C ASP A 36 -23.84 10.20 17.32
N TYR A 37 -24.69 9.65 16.44
CA TYR A 37 -25.48 10.43 15.49
C TYR A 37 -26.70 11.13 16.12
N SER A 38 -26.92 11.09 17.43
CA SER A 38 -28.13 11.66 18.07
C SER A 38 -28.30 13.18 17.86
N LYS A 39 -27.20 13.86 17.51
CA LYS A 39 -27.15 15.30 17.22
C LYS A 39 -27.14 15.63 15.71
N CYS A 40 -27.12 14.62 14.84
CA CYS A 40 -27.17 14.80 13.39
C CYS A 40 -28.62 14.84 12.93
N THR A 41 -29.04 15.95 12.33
CA THR A 41 -30.40 16.14 11.79
C THR A 41 -30.47 15.93 10.28
N THR A 42 -29.31 15.86 9.62
CA THR A 42 -29.17 15.69 8.17
C THR A 42 -28.10 14.64 7.82
N GLU A 43 -28.23 14.04 6.63
CA GLU A 43 -27.20 13.11 6.12
C GLU A 43 -25.85 13.79 5.87
N GLU A 44 -25.83 15.10 5.58
CA GLU A 44 -24.57 15.87 5.47
C GLU A 44 -23.86 16.01 6.83
N GLU A 45 -24.61 16.06 7.94
CA GLU A 45 -24.04 16.05 9.30
C GLU A 45 -23.53 14.66 9.69
N LYS A 46 -24.31 13.59 9.43
CA LYS A 46 -23.85 12.22 9.66
C LYS A 46 -22.57 11.89 8.87
N ALA A 47 -22.51 12.30 7.60
CA ALA A 47 -21.33 12.13 6.76
C ALA A 47 -20.11 12.88 7.33
N LYS A 48 -20.29 14.07 7.92
CA LYS A 48 -19.19 14.79 8.60
C LYS A 48 -18.73 14.11 9.89
N GLU A 49 -19.63 13.51 10.67
CA GLU A 49 -19.22 12.72 11.85
C GLU A 49 -18.49 11.42 11.43
N ARG A 50 -18.97 10.70 10.40
CA ARG A 50 -18.23 9.58 9.80
C ARG A 50 -16.82 9.98 9.37
N GLN A 51 -16.71 11.10 8.64
CA GLN A 51 -15.43 11.58 8.13
C GLN A 51 -14.43 11.93 9.25
N LYS A 52 -14.87 12.53 10.36
CA LYS A 52 -13.99 12.80 11.51
C LYS A 52 -13.39 11.52 12.10
N ILE A 53 -14.17 10.45 12.15
CA ILE A 53 -13.75 9.15 12.70
C ILE A 53 -12.74 8.48 11.78
N ILE A 54 -13.02 8.48 10.47
CA ILE A 54 -12.10 7.99 9.43
C ILE A 54 -10.76 8.76 9.47
N GLU A 55 -10.81 10.08 9.64
CA GLU A 55 -9.63 10.95 9.78
C GLU A 55 -8.87 10.81 11.12
N GLY A 56 -9.25 9.87 11.99
CA GLY A 56 -8.64 9.68 13.31
C GLY A 56 -8.94 10.80 14.32
N LYS A 57 -9.78 11.79 13.96
CA LYS A 57 -10.30 12.86 14.83
C LYS A 57 -11.43 12.34 15.71
N LEU A 58 -11.18 11.19 16.33
CA LEU A 58 -12.06 10.54 17.28
C LEU A 58 -12.36 11.47 18.46
N HIS A 59 -13.57 11.35 19.00
CA HIS A 59 -13.93 12.01 20.26
C HIS A 59 -12.96 11.59 21.36
N LYS A 60 -12.78 12.43 22.40
CA LYS A 60 -11.90 12.21 23.58
C LYS A 60 -12.20 10.95 24.44
N ARG A 61 -12.97 9.99 23.91
CA ARG A 61 -13.33 8.70 24.52
C ARG A 61 -12.51 7.53 23.99
N SER A 62 -11.83 7.64 22.84
CA SER A 62 -10.82 6.64 22.45
C SER A 62 -9.52 6.90 23.21
N HIS A 63 -8.90 5.85 23.76
CA HIS A 63 -7.58 5.96 24.38
C HIS A 63 -6.47 6.31 23.37
N MET A 64 -6.73 6.08 22.07
CA MET A 64 -5.94 6.67 20.99
C MET A 64 -6.38 8.10 20.66
N ASN A 65 -5.52 9.06 20.99
CA ASN A 65 -5.38 10.29 20.21
C ASN A 65 -4.46 9.98 19.02
N LEU A 66 -5.01 9.77 17.83
CA LEU A 66 -4.26 9.75 16.58
C LEU A 66 -3.96 11.21 16.16
N ASP A 67 -3.12 11.88 16.96
CA ASP A 67 -2.86 13.30 16.81
C ASP A 67 -2.08 13.60 15.51
N ASN A 68 -2.48 14.66 14.79
CA ASN A 68 -1.87 15.05 13.52
C ASN A 68 -0.61 15.94 13.70
N SER A 69 -0.17 16.15 14.95
CA SER A 69 0.94 17.02 15.35
C SER A 69 2.35 16.56 14.91
N PHE A 70 2.45 15.57 14.01
CA PHE A 70 3.71 15.08 13.47
C PHE A 70 3.72 14.89 11.93
N ASP A 71 2.69 15.34 11.23
CA ASP A 71 2.59 15.19 9.77
C ASP A 71 3.51 16.17 9.00
N GLU A 72 4.04 17.23 9.64
CA GLU A 72 4.99 18.21 9.02
C GLU A 72 6.32 17.61 8.54
N ALA A 73 6.66 16.37 8.91
CA ALA A 73 7.88 15.68 8.46
C ALA A 73 7.71 14.88 7.16
N LEU A 74 6.50 14.82 6.58
CA LEU A 74 6.21 14.11 5.32
C LEU A 74 5.68 15.00 4.19
N ASP A 75 5.35 16.27 4.48
CA ASP A 75 5.23 17.30 3.44
C ASP A 75 6.62 17.64 2.89
N CYS A 76 7.08 16.83 1.92
CA CYS A 76 8.26 17.17 1.12
C CYS A 76 8.00 18.51 0.42
N GLU A 77 8.80 19.52 0.77
CA GLU A 77 8.70 20.87 0.19
C GLU A 77 8.61 20.80 -1.33
N SER A 78 7.53 21.34 -1.88
CA SER A 78 7.31 21.40 -3.32
C SER A 78 8.31 22.39 -3.93
N LEU A 79 9.39 21.86 -4.49
CA LEU A 79 10.34 22.63 -5.28
C LEU A 79 9.64 23.22 -6.51
N ASN A 80 9.22 24.47 -6.39
CA ASN A 80 8.83 25.32 -7.51
C ASN A 80 10.05 25.52 -8.43
N VAL A 81 10.18 24.68 -9.45
CA VAL A 81 11.22 24.83 -10.48
C VAL A 81 10.83 25.94 -11.45
N ASN A 82 11.05 27.19 -11.02
CA ASN A 82 11.09 28.34 -11.92
C ASN A 82 12.43 28.33 -12.67
N THR A 83 12.42 27.89 -13.93
CA THR A 83 13.59 27.94 -14.81
C THR A 83 13.85 29.36 -15.31
N THR A 84 14.89 30.01 -14.81
CA THR A 84 15.62 31.07 -15.54
C THR A 84 17.13 30.89 -15.35
N PRO A 85 17.95 31.06 -16.41
CA PRO A 85 19.38 30.80 -16.35
C PRO A 85 20.14 31.98 -15.74
N SER A 86 21.07 31.69 -14.82
CA SER A 86 22.09 32.64 -14.36
C SER A 86 23.49 32.17 -14.76
N THR A 87 24.30 33.11 -15.23
CA THR A 87 25.64 32.92 -15.78
C THR A 87 26.69 32.63 -14.69
N PRO A 88 27.72 31.81 -14.95
CA PRO A 88 28.83 31.60 -14.03
C PRO A 88 29.86 32.75 -14.12
N ILE A 89 30.49 33.05 -12.98
CA ILE A 89 31.70 33.90 -12.88
C ILE A 89 32.90 32.97 -12.65
N GLY A 90 34.03 33.25 -13.31
CA GLY A 90 35.24 32.42 -13.29
C GLY A 90 36.06 32.48 -11.98
N ASN A 91 37.30 32.00 -11.91
CA ASN A 91 38.25 31.61 -12.96
C ASN A 91 39.18 30.49 -12.44
N ASP A 92 39.75 29.67 -13.34
CA ASP A 92 41.22 29.67 -13.54
C ASP A 92 41.65 28.86 -14.78
N ARG A 93 42.42 29.54 -15.66
CA ARG A 93 43.74 29.14 -16.24
C ARG A 93 43.95 27.65 -16.58
N LEU A 94 44.41 27.20 -17.75
CA LEU A 94 45.01 27.75 -19.00
C LEU A 94 44.78 26.67 -20.11
N LEU A 95 45.00 26.80 -21.42
CA LEU A 95 45.77 27.73 -22.28
C LEU A 95 45.03 27.88 -23.66
N SER A 96 45.71 28.34 -24.72
CA SER A 96 45.30 28.22 -26.14
C SER A 96 46.59 28.17 -27.02
N PRO A 97 46.53 27.92 -28.34
CA PRO A 97 46.20 29.00 -29.30
C PRO A 97 45.30 28.62 -30.50
N ASN A 98 44.67 29.65 -31.07
CA ASN A 98 43.93 29.71 -32.35
C ASN A 98 44.88 30.27 -33.45
N PRO A 99 44.56 30.31 -34.77
CA PRO A 99 43.49 31.16 -35.37
C PRO A 99 42.73 30.46 -36.56
N ASP A 100 41.65 30.98 -37.17
CA ASP A 100 41.49 32.24 -37.93
C ASP A 100 40.02 32.79 -37.97
N SER A 101 39.84 33.96 -38.61
CA SER A 101 38.70 34.92 -38.52
C SER A 101 38.03 35.16 -39.91
N PRO A 102 37.14 36.15 -40.21
CA PRO A 102 36.29 37.05 -39.38
C PRO A 102 34.84 37.36 -39.90
N ALA A 103 34.04 38.12 -39.10
CA ALA A 103 33.11 39.24 -39.49
C ALA A 103 31.84 39.02 -40.37
N THR A 104 30.72 39.79 -40.35
CA THR A 104 30.06 40.81 -39.45
C THR A 104 28.52 40.93 -39.82
N PRO A 105 27.75 42.06 -39.74
CA PRO A 105 26.74 42.30 -38.67
C PRO A 105 25.31 42.71 -39.13
N ASN A 106 24.34 42.90 -38.19
CA ASN A 106 23.53 44.14 -38.01
C ASN A 106 22.29 44.01 -37.08
N SER A 107 21.95 45.12 -36.41
CA SER A 107 20.69 45.44 -35.68
C SER A 107 20.13 46.78 -36.23
N PRO A 108 18.92 47.33 -35.86
CA PRO A 108 18.75 48.01 -34.55
C PRO A 108 17.30 48.23 -33.95
N SER A 109 17.27 48.53 -32.63
CA SER A 109 16.42 49.50 -31.85
C SER A 109 14.85 49.58 -31.89
N SER A 110 14.21 49.24 -30.75
CA SER A 110 13.40 50.04 -29.74
C SER A 110 12.53 51.29 -30.14
N PRO A 111 11.72 51.98 -29.26
CA PRO A 111 11.41 51.81 -27.81
C PRO A 111 9.93 52.10 -27.32
N SER A 112 9.75 52.23 -25.98
CA SER A 112 8.66 52.92 -25.19
C SER A 112 7.50 52.07 -24.62
N LYS A 113 6.84 52.38 -23.47
CA LYS A 113 7.02 53.36 -22.36
C LYS A 113 6.22 52.87 -21.11
N SER A 114 6.65 53.22 -19.89
CA SER A 114 5.93 52.96 -18.61
C SER A 114 5.11 54.17 -18.11
N PRO A 115 4.21 54.02 -17.11
CA PRO A 115 4.50 54.59 -15.78
C PRO A 115 4.01 53.78 -14.55
N LYS A 116 4.35 54.25 -13.34
CA LYS A 116 4.17 53.60 -12.02
C LYS A 116 3.10 54.28 -11.14
N ALA A 117 2.42 53.52 -10.27
CA ALA A 117 1.97 53.87 -8.91
C ALA A 117 1.37 52.59 -8.24
N GLY A 118 1.36 52.35 -6.93
CA GLY A 118 1.93 53.06 -5.77
C GLY A 118 2.02 52.11 -4.55
N LYS A 119 2.62 52.54 -3.42
CA LYS A 119 2.81 51.70 -2.22
C LYS A 119 1.61 51.76 -1.26
N GLY A 120 1.24 50.61 -0.68
CA GLY A 120 0.41 50.52 0.53
C GLY A 120 0.86 49.35 1.41
N LYS A 121 1.01 49.56 2.72
CA LYS A 121 1.18 48.48 3.72
C LYS A 121 -0.16 48.29 4.44
N LEU A 122 -0.65 47.06 4.58
CA LEU A 122 -1.27 46.61 5.84
C LEU A 122 -1.37 45.08 5.97
N ASP A 123 -0.98 44.63 7.15
CA ASP A 123 -1.31 43.44 7.96
C ASP A 123 -1.65 42.02 7.45
N LYS A 124 -1.21 41.10 8.30
CA LYS A 124 -1.49 39.66 8.32
C LYS A 124 -2.93 39.37 8.75
N ARG A 125 -3.68 38.57 7.97
CA ARG A 125 -4.39 37.34 8.41
C ARG A 125 -5.37 36.81 7.33
N THR A 126 -5.73 35.53 7.48
CA THR A 126 -6.90 34.83 6.90
C THR A 126 -7.07 34.78 5.38
N SER A 127 -6.67 33.63 4.79
CA SER A 127 -7.40 32.97 3.68
C SER A 127 -6.91 31.53 3.48
N PHE A 128 -7.36 30.61 4.34
CA PHE A 128 -7.09 29.16 4.19
C PHE A 128 -8.35 28.28 4.31
N ASN A 129 -9.55 28.88 4.13
CA ASN A 129 -10.84 28.18 4.14
C ASN A 129 -11.57 28.37 2.80
N ARG A 130 -11.11 27.69 1.73
CA ARG A 130 -11.89 27.58 0.48
C ARG A 130 -11.65 26.33 -0.37
N PHE A 131 -10.91 25.35 0.12
CA PHE A 131 -10.85 24.02 -0.51
C PHE A 131 -11.73 23.04 0.27
N LEU A 132 -12.23 21.98 -0.40
CA LEU A 132 -13.26 21.05 0.09
C LEU A 132 -14.70 21.59 0.18
N ARG A 133 -15.17 22.26 -0.88
CA ARG A 133 -16.61 22.37 -1.18
C ARG A 133 -16.89 22.09 -2.65
N ARG A 134 -17.28 20.85 -2.99
CA ARG A 134 -18.17 20.60 -4.14
C ARG A 134 -19.19 19.53 -3.76
N LYS A 135 -20.46 19.81 -4.11
CA LYS A 135 -21.64 19.04 -3.71
C LYS A 135 -21.84 17.80 -4.59
N SER A 136 -22.67 16.87 -4.11
CA SER A 136 -23.28 15.81 -4.90
C SER A 136 -24.27 16.33 -5.96
N ASN A 137 -24.41 15.53 -7.02
CA ASN A 137 -25.47 15.45 -8.05
C ASN A 137 -25.90 16.71 -8.82
N SER A 138 -25.57 16.75 -10.12
CA SER A 138 -26.52 16.52 -11.24
C SER A 138 -25.84 16.75 -12.61
N ASN A 139 -26.41 16.19 -13.69
CA ASN A 139 -25.88 16.24 -15.06
C ASN A 139 -25.45 17.65 -15.53
N ILE A 140 -24.29 17.73 -16.20
CA ILE A 140 -23.99 18.65 -17.31
C ILE A 140 -22.73 18.16 -18.04
N ASN A 141 -22.75 18.14 -19.37
CA ASN A 141 -21.58 17.86 -20.21
C ASN A 141 -20.59 19.04 -20.17
N GLY A 142 -19.30 18.77 -20.07
CA GLY A 142 -18.26 19.80 -20.22
C GLY A 142 -16.84 19.24 -20.09
N ASN A 143 -16.02 19.43 -21.12
CA ASN A 143 -14.58 19.20 -21.05
C ASN A 143 -13.94 20.18 -20.06
N GLU A 144 -13.30 19.68 -19.00
CA GLU A 144 -12.28 20.46 -18.27
C GLU A 144 -11.03 19.60 -18.03
N SER A 145 -9.91 20.09 -18.55
CA SER A 145 -8.58 19.52 -18.43
C SER A 145 -7.82 20.10 -17.24
N GLY A 146 -7.14 19.24 -16.47
CA GLY A 146 -5.95 19.62 -15.70
C GLY A 146 -6.17 20.15 -14.29
N GLY A 147 -6.10 19.25 -13.30
CA GLY A 147 -5.92 19.58 -11.89
C GLY A 147 -4.97 18.59 -11.23
N ASN A 148 -3.69 18.95 -11.08
CA ASN A 148 -2.68 18.07 -10.47
C ASN A 148 -2.94 17.91 -8.97
N SER A 149 -3.45 16.75 -8.57
CA SER A 149 -3.48 16.27 -7.17
C SER A 149 -3.01 14.81 -7.16
N PRO A 150 -2.20 14.36 -6.18
CA PRO A 150 -1.42 13.12 -6.31
C PRO A 150 -2.19 11.82 -6.12
N THR A 151 -3.50 11.90 -5.83
CA THR A 151 -4.42 10.77 -5.72
C THR A 151 -5.75 11.22 -6.30
N SER A 152 -6.00 10.94 -7.58
CA SER A 152 -7.35 11.07 -8.11
C SER A 152 -8.23 10.02 -7.43
N SER A 153 -9.28 10.47 -6.73
CA SER A 153 -10.38 9.60 -6.35
C SER A 153 -10.91 8.92 -7.62
N PRO A 154 -11.31 7.64 -7.56
CA PRO A 154 -11.75 6.94 -8.74
C PRO A 154 -13.00 7.60 -9.37
N PRO A 155 -13.24 7.40 -10.68
CA PRO A 155 -14.39 7.97 -11.38
C PRO A 155 -15.73 7.62 -10.70
N ASN A 156 -16.73 8.51 -10.80
CA ASN A 156 -18.05 8.39 -10.16
C ASN A 156 -18.87 7.11 -10.50
N HIS A 157 -18.42 6.27 -11.43
CA HIS A 157 -19.04 4.99 -11.82
C HIS A 157 -18.08 3.80 -11.75
N TYR A 158 -16.91 3.98 -11.14
CA TYR A 158 -15.92 2.92 -11.00
C TYR A 158 -16.43 1.83 -10.04
N ASN A 159 -16.24 0.57 -10.45
CA ASN A 159 -16.45 -0.60 -9.61
C ASN A 159 -17.82 -0.61 -8.88
N VAL A 160 -18.90 -0.29 -9.59
CA VAL A 160 -20.25 -0.59 -9.10
C VAL A 160 -20.37 -2.11 -9.00
N PRO A 161 -20.61 -2.72 -7.82
CA PRO A 161 -20.71 -4.17 -7.70
C PRO A 161 -21.97 -4.67 -8.43
N HIS A 162 -21.82 -5.66 -9.32
CA HIS A 162 -22.96 -6.37 -9.90
C HIS A 162 -23.53 -7.44 -8.95
N TYR A 163 -22.72 -7.92 -8.01
CA TYR A 163 -23.11 -8.92 -7.02
C TYR A 163 -23.02 -8.35 -5.59
N LYS A 164 -23.91 -8.86 -4.73
CA LYS A 164 -24.01 -8.56 -3.30
C LYS A 164 -23.19 -9.56 -2.50
N GLY A 165 -22.95 -9.19 -1.23
CA GLY A 165 -22.14 -9.94 -0.29
C GLY A 165 -20.95 -9.10 0.16
N ILE A 166 -19.76 -9.67 0.08
CA ILE A 166 -18.50 -9.01 0.45
C ILE A 166 -18.22 -7.77 -0.42
N ALA A 167 -18.61 -7.73 -1.70
CA ALA A 167 -18.18 -6.69 -2.65
C ALA A 167 -18.74 -5.25 -2.44
N GLU A 168 -19.83 -5.04 -1.68
CA GLU A 168 -20.43 -3.71 -1.49
C GLU A 168 -20.15 -3.13 -0.09
N ILE A 169 -18.92 -2.62 0.10
CA ILE A 169 -18.63 -1.70 1.21
C ILE A 169 -18.64 -0.27 0.67
N LYS A 170 -19.31 0.65 1.39
CA LYS A 170 -19.30 2.09 1.10
C LYS A 170 -18.92 2.87 2.36
N LEU A 171 -18.15 3.96 2.17
CA LEU A 171 -17.74 4.86 3.27
C LEU A 171 -18.90 5.61 3.93
N ASP A 172 -20.05 5.73 3.24
CA ASP A 172 -21.23 6.45 3.71
C ASP A 172 -22.20 5.61 4.57
N ASN A 173 -21.93 4.32 4.77
CA ASN A 173 -22.73 3.45 5.61
C ASN A 173 -22.64 3.86 7.10
N ASP A 174 -23.78 3.90 7.80
CA ASP A 174 -23.84 4.19 9.24
C ASP A 174 -22.96 3.24 10.07
N ASN A 175 -22.71 2.01 9.58
CA ASN A 175 -21.86 0.96 10.19
C ASN A 175 -20.39 0.95 9.69
N ILE A 176 -19.86 2.08 9.21
CA ILE A 176 -18.54 2.17 8.56
C ILE A 176 -17.39 1.43 9.27
N LEU A 177 -17.26 1.53 10.60
CA LEU A 177 -16.16 0.88 11.34
C LEU A 177 -16.24 -0.66 11.29
N GLN A 178 -17.45 -1.23 11.30
CA GLN A 178 -17.66 -2.66 11.11
C GLN A 178 -17.30 -3.08 9.67
N SER A 179 -17.57 -2.24 8.67
CA SER A 179 -17.13 -2.47 7.29
C SER A 179 -15.62 -2.37 7.14
N MET A 180 -14.95 -1.41 7.81
CA MET A 180 -13.48 -1.34 7.85
C MET A 180 -12.87 -2.58 8.52
N LYS A 181 -13.50 -3.13 9.57
CA LYS A 181 -13.08 -4.40 10.18
C LYS A 181 -13.22 -5.58 9.21
N GLU A 182 -14.34 -5.66 8.49
CA GLU A 182 -14.54 -6.69 7.46
C GLU A 182 -13.54 -6.52 6.30
N GLU A 183 -13.14 -5.29 5.96
CA GLU A 183 -12.06 -5.01 5.00
C GLU A 183 -10.68 -5.35 5.54
N PHE A 184 -10.44 -5.24 6.84
CA PHE A 184 -9.17 -5.64 7.44
C PHE A 184 -8.96 -7.15 7.37
N PHE A 185 -9.98 -7.95 7.71
CA PHE A 185 -9.91 -9.40 7.52
C PHE A 185 -9.89 -9.81 6.04
N PHE A 186 -10.60 -9.11 5.14
CA PHE A 186 -10.50 -9.40 3.70
C PHE A 186 -9.12 -9.05 3.16
N MET A 187 -8.52 -7.93 3.59
CA MET A 187 -7.16 -7.55 3.24
C MET A 187 -6.14 -8.61 3.69
N MET A 188 -6.40 -9.39 4.74
CA MET A 188 -5.58 -10.53 5.13
C MET A 188 -5.68 -11.70 4.14
N SER A 189 -6.89 -12.03 3.67
CA SER A 189 -7.11 -13.04 2.63
C SER A 189 -6.45 -14.40 2.95
N CYS A 190 -5.30 -14.69 2.33
CA CYS A 190 -4.54 -15.93 2.51
C CYS A 190 -3.25 -15.73 3.35
N ASP A 191 -2.95 -14.50 3.79
CA ASP A 191 -1.86 -14.21 4.72
C ASP A 191 -2.25 -14.59 6.17
N GLU A 192 -1.27 -14.91 7.00
CA GLU A 192 -1.49 -15.01 8.45
C GLU A 192 -1.83 -13.61 9.00
N PRO A 193 -2.91 -13.42 9.79
CA PRO A 193 -3.30 -12.09 10.27
C PRO A 193 -2.16 -11.31 10.96
N ASP A 194 -1.31 -12.00 11.73
CA ASP A 194 -0.13 -11.38 12.34
C ASP A 194 0.93 -10.94 11.33
N SER A 195 1.13 -11.65 10.21
CA SER A 195 2.07 -11.22 9.16
C SER A 195 1.68 -9.85 8.62
N VAL A 196 0.38 -9.64 8.37
CA VAL A 196 -0.16 -8.35 7.92
C VAL A 196 0.01 -7.26 8.99
N ALA A 197 -0.33 -7.53 10.25
CA ALA A 197 -0.11 -6.60 11.36
C ALA A 197 1.37 -6.18 11.50
N LEU A 198 2.28 -7.15 11.39
CA LEU A 198 3.72 -6.93 11.47
C LEU A 198 4.26 -6.09 10.31
N ARG A 199 3.73 -6.20 9.09
CA ARG A 199 4.09 -5.33 7.96
C ARG A 199 3.83 -3.85 8.30
N PHE A 200 2.68 -3.52 8.88
CA PHE A 200 2.36 -2.14 9.31
C PHE A 200 3.23 -1.67 10.48
N LEU A 201 3.50 -2.54 11.46
CA LEU A 201 4.39 -2.22 12.59
C LEU A 201 5.82 -1.93 12.13
N ARG A 202 6.42 -2.80 11.30
CA ARG A 202 7.77 -2.59 10.74
C ARG A 202 7.85 -1.32 9.90
N ALA A 203 6.88 -1.09 9.00
CA ALA A 203 6.80 0.10 8.16
C ALA A 203 6.64 1.42 8.95
N ARG A 204 6.27 1.36 10.23
CA ARG A 204 6.20 2.51 11.14
C ARG A 204 7.15 2.40 12.33
N LYS A 205 8.24 1.62 12.17
CA LYS A 205 9.34 1.47 13.14
C LYS A 205 8.84 1.11 14.54
N TRP A 206 7.90 0.18 14.60
CA TRP A 206 7.25 -0.33 15.82
C TRP A 206 6.45 0.70 16.64
N ASN A 207 6.16 1.89 16.08
CA ASN A 207 5.25 2.84 16.71
C ASN A 207 3.79 2.44 16.43
N VAL A 208 3.13 1.88 17.45
CA VAL A 208 1.75 1.36 17.39
C VAL A 208 0.75 2.39 16.84
N SER A 209 0.74 3.61 17.38
CA SER A 209 -0.20 4.66 16.97
C SER A 209 -0.06 5.02 15.47
N ARG A 210 1.17 5.13 14.97
CA ARG A 210 1.45 5.38 13.54
C ARG A 210 1.13 4.17 12.67
N ALA A 211 1.36 2.95 13.15
CA ALA A 211 0.98 1.72 12.45
C ALA A 211 -0.54 1.60 12.30
N VAL A 212 -1.31 1.90 13.34
CA VAL A 212 -2.79 1.95 13.29
C VAL A 212 -3.27 3.05 12.33
N LYS A 213 -2.74 4.30 12.41
CA LYS A 213 -3.07 5.38 11.46
C LYS A 213 -2.79 5.00 10.01
N MET A 214 -1.70 4.28 9.73
CA MET A 214 -1.39 3.76 8.40
C MET A 214 -2.38 2.66 7.96
N THR A 215 -2.75 1.77 8.89
CA THR A 215 -3.68 0.67 8.63
C THR A 215 -5.06 1.21 8.28
N THR A 216 -5.61 2.13 9.09
CA THR A 216 -6.94 2.70 8.84
C THR A 216 -7.00 3.52 7.55
N ALA A 217 -5.95 4.26 7.23
CA ALA A 217 -5.81 4.96 5.94
C ALA A 217 -5.73 3.99 4.74
N CYS A 218 -5.07 2.84 4.89
CA CYS A 218 -5.08 1.79 3.88
C CYS A 218 -6.48 1.19 3.70
N LEU A 219 -7.19 0.88 4.79
CA LEU A 219 -8.56 0.36 4.72
C LEU A 219 -9.52 1.36 4.05
N GLN A 220 -9.41 2.65 4.38
CA GLN A 220 -10.15 3.70 3.70
C GLN A 220 -9.87 3.69 2.19
N TRP A 221 -8.59 3.71 1.78
CA TRP A 221 -8.20 3.68 0.37
C TRP A 221 -8.72 2.43 -0.35
N ARG A 222 -8.66 1.25 0.27
CA ARG A 222 -9.16 -0.01 -0.31
C ARG A 222 -10.68 0.02 -0.56
N ILE A 223 -11.43 0.68 0.32
CA ILE A 223 -12.87 0.90 0.16
C ILE A 223 -13.15 1.94 -0.94
N GLU A 224 -12.46 3.09 -0.92
CA GLU A 224 -12.60 4.13 -1.95
C GLU A 224 -12.31 3.59 -3.36
N TRP A 225 -11.22 2.83 -3.48
CA TRP A 225 -10.81 2.16 -4.71
C TRP A 225 -11.49 0.81 -4.94
N ASN A 226 -12.53 0.49 -4.17
CA ASN A 226 -13.31 -0.75 -4.18
C ASN A 226 -12.51 -1.95 -4.70
N VAL A 227 -11.45 -2.29 -3.95
CA VAL A 227 -10.49 -3.33 -4.34
C VAL A 227 -11.17 -4.69 -4.45
N ARG A 228 -12.22 -4.94 -3.66
CA ARG A 228 -13.06 -6.14 -3.76
C ARG A 228 -13.67 -6.31 -5.15
N ALA A 229 -14.33 -5.26 -5.67
CA ALA A 229 -14.92 -5.32 -7.01
C ALA A 229 -13.84 -5.41 -8.11
N LEU A 230 -12.65 -4.79 -7.92
CA LEU A 230 -11.54 -4.95 -8.87
C LEU A 230 -11.13 -6.42 -9.00
N LEU A 231 -11.19 -7.19 -7.91
CA LEU A 231 -10.88 -8.61 -7.88
C LEU A 231 -12.05 -9.49 -8.36
N GLU A 232 -13.28 -9.08 -8.06
CA GLU A 232 -14.52 -9.72 -8.53
C GLU A 232 -14.71 -9.61 -10.04
N TYR A 233 -14.26 -8.52 -10.67
CA TYR A 233 -14.19 -8.38 -12.13
C TYR A 233 -12.87 -8.92 -12.68
N GLY A 234 -11.76 -8.73 -11.96
CA GLY A 234 -10.42 -9.08 -12.40
C GLY A 234 -10.09 -8.50 -13.76
N GLU A 235 -9.57 -9.33 -14.65
CA GLU A 235 -9.22 -8.95 -16.02
C GLU A 235 -10.40 -8.48 -16.88
N GLN A 236 -11.65 -8.88 -16.56
CA GLN A 236 -12.85 -8.41 -17.26
C GLN A 236 -13.21 -6.95 -16.90
N GLY A 237 -12.66 -6.41 -15.80
CA GLY A 237 -12.87 -5.04 -15.34
C GLY A 237 -11.79 -4.05 -15.78
N ILE A 238 -10.84 -4.50 -16.59
CA ILE A 238 -9.66 -3.75 -17.06
C ILE A 238 -9.63 -3.89 -18.59
N ASP A 239 -9.18 -2.84 -19.29
CA ASP A 239 -9.03 -2.88 -20.75
C ASP A 239 -8.13 -4.06 -21.19
N GLU A 240 -8.65 -4.90 -22.09
CA GLU A 240 -8.00 -6.12 -22.60
C GLU A 240 -6.64 -5.82 -23.26
N GLU A 241 -6.51 -4.65 -23.89
CA GLU A 241 -5.26 -4.21 -24.54
C GLU A 241 -4.13 -4.01 -23.52
N VAL A 242 -4.45 -3.74 -22.25
CA VAL A 242 -3.47 -3.64 -21.17
C VAL A 242 -2.84 -5.00 -20.88
N PHE A 243 -3.62 -6.08 -20.90
CA PHE A 243 -3.07 -7.43 -20.79
C PHE A 243 -2.31 -7.83 -22.05
N LYS A 244 -2.90 -7.68 -23.24
CA LYS A 244 -2.22 -7.99 -24.52
C LYS A 244 -0.88 -7.29 -24.69
N SER A 245 -0.72 -6.08 -24.12
CA SER A 245 0.56 -5.37 -24.14
C SER A 245 1.71 -6.13 -23.48
N GLY A 246 1.45 -7.06 -22.55
CA GLY A 246 2.47 -7.76 -21.78
C GLY A 246 3.42 -6.84 -21.01
N LYS A 247 2.96 -5.62 -20.67
CA LYS A 247 3.78 -4.59 -20.01
C LYS A 247 4.16 -4.93 -18.59
N ALA A 248 3.36 -5.75 -17.90
CA ALA A 248 3.77 -6.40 -16.67
C ALA A 248 3.03 -7.73 -16.45
N PHE A 249 3.69 -8.70 -15.82
CA PHE A 249 3.15 -10.02 -15.50
C PHE A 249 3.99 -10.71 -14.43
N ILE A 250 3.42 -11.68 -13.73
CA ILE A 250 4.08 -12.45 -12.68
C ILE A 250 4.48 -13.82 -13.21
N PHE A 251 5.74 -14.20 -13.09
CA PHE A 251 6.22 -15.50 -13.54
C PHE A 251 7.50 -15.94 -12.84
N GLY A 252 7.53 -17.17 -12.35
CA GLY A 252 8.70 -17.75 -11.69
C GLY A 252 8.99 -17.13 -10.31
N LYS A 253 10.10 -17.57 -9.71
CA LYS A 253 10.56 -17.13 -8.38
C LYS A 253 12.06 -16.81 -8.44
N ASP A 254 12.51 -15.93 -7.55
CA ASP A 254 13.94 -15.69 -7.36
C ASP A 254 14.57 -16.70 -6.38
N LYS A 255 15.89 -16.60 -6.14
CA LYS A 255 16.64 -17.50 -5.24
C LYS A 255 16.23 -17.44 -3.77
N GLU A 256 15.46 -16.43 -3.35
CA GLU A 256 14.82 -16.37 -2.02
C GLU A 256 13.38 -16.90 -2.04
N ASN A 257 12.97 -17.58 -3.13
CA ASN A 257 11.61 -18.04 -3.41
C ASN A 257 10.56 -16.91 -3.54
N ARG A 258 10.99 -15.66 -3.73
CA ARG A 258 10.07 -14.51 -3.87
C ARG A 258 9.43 -14.52 -5.26
N PRO A 259 8.09 -14.41 -5.39
CA PRO A 259 7.43 -14.32 -6.69
C PRO A 259 7.96 -13.13 -7.51
N LEU A 260 8.23 -13.37 -8.80
CA LEU A 260 8.81 -12.39 -9.71
C LEU A 260 7.75 -11.67 -10.53
N SER A 261 7.64 -10.35 -10.37
CA SER A 261 6.88 -9.47 -11.25
C SER A 261 7.80 -8.84 -12.30
N PHE A 262 7.63 -9.22 -13.56
CA PHE A 262 8.32 -8.60 -14.68
C PHE A 262 7.55 -7.38 -15.16
N VAL A 263 8.26 -6.28 -15.44
CA VAL A 263 7.71 -5.03 -16.00
C VAL A 263 8.55 -4.65 -17.22
N ARG A 264 7.96 -4.69 -18.41
CA ARG A 264 8.59 -4.35 -19.70
C ARG A 264 8.24 -2.90 -20.06
N VAL A 265 9.11 -1.96 -19.71
CA VAL A 265 8.77 -0.52 -19.77
C VAL A 265 8.52 -0.02 -21.19
N ARG A 266 9.23 -0.58 -22.18
CA ARG A 266 8.97 -0.38 -23.63
C ARG A 266 7.50 -0.58 -24.04
N ASN A 267 6.75 -1.43 -23.33
CA ASN A 267 5.35 -1.75 -23.64
C ASN A 267 4.35 -0.84 -22.89
N HIS A 268 4.78 0.04 -21.96
CA HIS A 268 3.93 1.08 -21.39
C HIS A 268 3.93 2.33 -22.27
N ASN A 269 2.76 2.80 -22.71
CA ASN A 269 2.64 4.03 -23.47
C ASN A 269 1.47 4.88 -22.95
N LYS A 270 1.83 5.98 -22.27
CA LYS A 270 0.88 6.94 -21.67
C LYS A 270 -0.07 7.63 -22.65
N ASN A 271 0.23 7.55 -23.96
CA ASN A 271 -0.57 8.18 -25.01
C ASN A 271 -1.63 7.23 -25.60
N THR A 272 -1.55 5.92 -25.32
CA THR A 272 -2.47 4.91 -25.88
C THR A 272 -3.35 4.24 -24.84
N VAL A 273 -2.88 4.10 -23.60
CA VAL A 273 -3.65 3.53 -22.49
C VAL A 273 -3.97 4.66 -21.48
N PRO A 274 -5.23 4.87 -21.07
CA PRO A 274 -5.57 5.81 -20.02
C PRO A 274 -4.81 5.50 -18.72
N LEU A 275 -4.37 6.55 -18.01
CA LEU A 275 -3.69 6.42 -16.71
C LEU A 275 -4.43 5.46 -15.78
N PHE A 276 -5.74 5.65 -15.64
CA PHE A 276 -6.60 4.87 -14.74
C PHE A 276 -6.63 3.36 -15.06
N GLU A 277 -6.56 2.95 -16.32
CA GLU A 277 -6.47 1.53 -16.69
C GLU A 277 -5.14 0.92 -16.23
N SER A 278 -4.06 1.72 -16.26
CA SER A 278 -2.75 1.29 -15.75
C SER A 278 -2.70 1.23 -14.22
N GLU A 279 -3.39 2.16 -13.54
CA GLU A 279 -3.55 2.16 -12.08
C GLU A 279 -4.32 0.91 -11.60
N LYS A 280 -5.50 0.64 -12.20
CA LYS A 280 -6.26 -0.60 -11.95
C LYS A 280 -5.44 -1.86 -12.20
N PHE A 281 -4.70 -1.91 -13.32
CA PHE A 281 -3.84 -3.05 -13.66
C PHE A 281 -2.71 -3.26 -12.65
N THR A 282 -2.09 -2.19 -12.15
CA THR A 282 -1.10 -2.28 -11.06
C THR A 282 -1.73 -2.89 -9.80
N MET A 283 -2.89 -2.40 -9.39
CA MET A 283 -3.59 -2.90 -8.20
C MET A 283 -3.98 -4.37 -8.35
N PHE A 284 -4.50 -4.75 -9.53
CA PHE A 284 -4.81 -6.14 -9.87
C PHE A 284 -3.56 -7.03 -9.78
N LEU A 285 -2.41 -6.59 -10.29
CA LEU A 285 -1.15 -7.34 -10.18
C LEU A 285 -0.65 -7.44 -8.74
N LEU A 286 -0.76 -6.38 -7.93
CA LEU A 286 -0.34 -6.40 -6.53
C LEU A 286 -1.19 -7.37 -5.70
N GLU A 287 -2.52 -7.28 -5.80
CA GLU A 287 -3.44 -8.18 -5.09
C GLU A 287 -3.35 -9.62 -5.61
N THR A 288 -3.25 -9.84 -6.93
CA THR A 288 -3.05 -11.18 -7.49
C THR A 288 -1.71 -11.76 -7.02
N GLY A 289 -0.64 -10.96 -7.02
CA GLY A 289 0.70 -11.39 -6.61
C GLY A 289 0.75 -11.90 -5.18
N ARG A 290 -0.02 -11.30 -4.26
CA ARG A 290 -0.16 -11.80 -2.88
C ARG A 290 -0.69 -13.23 -2.82
N LEU A 291 -1.48 -13.69 -3.79
CA LEU A 291 -1.98 -15.07 -3.87
C LEU A 291 -0.91 -16.10 -4.31
N SER A 292 0.30 -15.67 -4.69
CA SER A 292 1.47 -16.56 -4.91
C SER A 292 2.47 -16.57 -3.75
N ILE A 293 2.30 -15.71 -2.74
CA ILE A 293 3.24 -15.62 -1.63
C ILE A 293 3.03 -16.84 -0.71
N LYS A 294 4.00 -17.77 -0.72
CA LYS A 294 4.00 -18.97 0.11
C LYS A 294 4.88 -18.76 1.35
N PRO A 295 4.43 -19.12 2.56
CA PRO A 295 5.27 -19.09 3.75
C PRO A 295 6.58 -19.86 3.56
N PRO A 296 7.72 -19.40 4.11
CA PRO A 296 7.89 -18.24 4.99
C PRO A 296 8.11 -16.91 4.24
N VAL A 297 7.90 -16.83 2.94
CA VAL A 297 8.09 -15.58 2.17
C VAL A 297 6.97 -14.59 2.49
N GLU A 298 7.31 -13.30 2.67
CA GLU A 298 6.33 -12.20 2.83
C GLU A 298 6.40 -11.15 1.69
N MET A 299 7.27 -11.36 0.70
CA MET A 299 7.67 -10.32 -0.27
C MET A 299 7.71 -10.82 -1.71
N CYS A 300 7.59 -9.90 -2.67
CA CYS A 300 7.85 -10.13 -4.09
C CYS A 300 9.14 -9.44 -4.58
N SER A 301 9.59 -9.85 -5.75
CA SER A 301 10.74 -9.27 -6.45
C SER A 301 10.30 -8.70 -7.79
N ILE A 302 10.82 -7.54 -8.18
CA ILE A 302 10.42 -6.85 -9.41
C ILE A 302 11.59 -6.78 -10.39
N VAL A 303 11.37 -7.19 -11.63
CA VAL A 303 12.32 -7.03 -12.75
C VAL A 303 11.80 -5.94 -13.69
N PHE A 304 12.40 -4.76 -13.61
CA PHE A 304 12.08 -3.60 -14.44
C PHE A 304 12.98 -3.58 -15.68
N ASP A 305 12.50 -4.17 -16.78
CA ASP A 305 13.18 -4.20 -18.06
C ASP A 305 13.05 -2.87 -18.81
N MET A 306 14.16 -2.11 -18.84
CA MET A 306 14.30 -0.81 -19.50
C MET A 306 14.87 -0.92 -20.92
N THR A 307 15.02 -2.14 -21.46
CA THR A 307 15.43 -2.34 -22.85
C THR A 307 14.44 -1.63 -23.79
N ASP A 308 14.95 -0.92 -24.79
CA ASP A 308 14.21 -0.06 -25.73
C ASP A 308 13.39 1.09 -25.09
N PHE A 309 13.71 1.51 -23.85
CA PHE A 309 13.05 2.64 -23.20
C PHE A 309 13.17 3.96 -23.98
N SER A 310 12.06 4.67 -24.07
CA SER A 310 11.91 6.01 -24.66
C SER A 310 11.13 6.96 -23.74
N MET A 311 11.17 8.27 -24.04
CA MET A 311 10.41 9.28 -23.28
C MET A 311 8.88 9.17 -23.42
N ASN A 312 8.37 8.36 -24.38
CA ASN A 312 6.95 8.02 -24.46
C ASN A 312 6.53 7.05 -23.34
N ASN A 313 7.45 6.21 -22.87
CA ASN A 313 7.22 5.27 -21.78
C ASN A 313 7.30 5.93 -20.39
N MET A 314 7.92 7.13 -20.29
CA MET A 314 8.03 7.86 -19.02
C MET A 314 6.74 8.57 -18.65
N ASP A 315 6.08 8.07 -17.61
CA ASP A 315 4.76 8.50 -17.14
C ASP A 315 4.82 8.87 -15.66
N TYR A 316 5.17 10.13 -15.36
CA TYR A 316 5.38 10.59 -13.97
C TYR A 316 4.14 10.48 -13.08
N PRO A 317 2.90 10.80 -13.54
CA PRO A 317 1.68 10.53 -12.76
C PRO A 317 1.55 9.06 -12.39
N TYR A 318 1.71 8.14 -13.35
CA TYR A 318 1.62 6.70 -13.10
C TYR A 318 2.70 6.20 -12.16
N VAL A 319 3.96 6.61 -12.36
CA VAL A 319 5.07 6.27 -11.43
C VAL A 319 4.75 6.77 -10.02
N LYS A 320 4.23 7.99 -9.87
CA LYS A 320 3.85 8.53 -8.56
C LYS A 320 2.74 7.72 -7.89
N PHE A 321 1.73 7.27 -8.65
CA PHE A 321 0.70 6.34 -8.16
C PHE A 321 1.31 5.03 -7.66
N VAL A 322 2.16 4.38 -8.47
CA VAL A 322 2.80 3.10 -8.12
C VAL A 322 3.61 3.22 -6.83
N LEU A 323 4.42 4.28 -6.69
CA LEU A 323 5.21 4.52 -5.48
C LEU A 323 4.31 4.79 -4.26
N HIS A 324 3.30 5.65 -4.40
CA HIS A 324 2.36 5.94 -3.33
C HIS A 324 1.63 4.68 -2.84
N ALA A 325 1.20 3.82 -3.76
CA ALA A 325 0.54 2.56 -3.43
C ALA A 325 1.48 1.63 -2.66
N LEU A 326 2.69 1.38 -3.17
CA LEU A 326 3.68 0.51 -2.53
C LEU A 326 4.07 1.01 -1.12
N GLN A 327 4.25 2.32 -0.93
CA GLN A 327 4.71 2.89 0.34
C GLN A 327 3.62 3.03 1.41
N ASN A 328 2.36 3.21 1.01
CA ASN A 328 1.26 3.49 1.94
C ASN A 328 0.27 2.34 2.13
N TYR A 329 0.08 1.50 1.11
CA TYR A 329 -0.99 0.48 1.10
C TYR A 329 -0.46 -0.95 0.98
N TYR A 330 0.77 -1.15 0.51
CA TYR A 330 1.44 -2.45 0.46
C TYR A 330 2.79 -2.45 1.21
N PRO A 331 2.82 -2.04 2.50
CA PRO A 331 4.04 -1.97 3.30
C PRO A 331 4.79 -3.30 3.34
N GLU A 332 6.12 -3.21 3.34
CA GLU A 332 7.03 -4.35 3.51
C GLU A 332 6.92 -5.47 2.46
N CYS A 333 6.12 -5.30 1.40
CA CYS A 333 5.92 -6.31 0.36
C CYS A 333 7.06 -6.39 -0.70
N LEU A 334 7.94 -5.39 -0.79
CA LEU A 334 9.04 -5.39 -1.76
C LEU A 334 10.32 -6.00 -1.17
N GLY A 335 10.82 -7.05 -1.81
CA GLY A 335 12.13 -7.66 -1.52
C GLY A 335 13.27 -6.97 -2.25
N VAL A 336 13.26 -7.05 -3.58
CA VAL A 336 14.26 -6.41 -4.45
C VAL A 336 13.62 -5.87 -5.73
N CYS A 337 14.16 -4.77 -6.26
CA CYS A 337 13.77 -4.20 -7.55
C CYS A 337 15.01 -4.12 -8.45
N LEU A 338 15.03 -4.90 -9.52
CA LEU A 338 16.12 -5.03 -10.48
C LEU A 338 15.78 -4.20 -11.73
N ILE A 339 16.41 -3.04 -11.88
CA ILE A 339 16.27 -2.19 -13.08
C ILE A 339 17.31 -2.65 -14.11
N VAL A 340 16.83 -3.42 -15.08
CA VAL A 340 17.64 -4.08 -16.12
C VAL A 340 17.82 -3.15 -17.31
N ASN A 341 19.05 -3.00 -17.80
CA ASN A 341 19.38 -2.27 -19.04
C ASN A 341 18.93 -0.79 -19.09
N ALA A 342 18.90 -0.10 -17.94
CA ALA A 342 18.58 1.33 -17.90
C ALA A 342 19.47 2.15 -18.88
N PRO A 343 18.88 2.86 -19.87
CA PRO A 343 19.66 3.68 -20.78
C PRO A 343 20.12 4.98 -20.10
N TRP A 344 21.17 5.60 -20.63
CA TRP A 344 21.77 6.81 -20.02
C TRP A 344 20.78 7.96 -19.78
N ILE A 345 19.75 8.09 -20.63
CA ILE A 345 18.70 9.10 -20.50
C ILE A 345 17.83 8.90 -19.24
N PHE A 346 17.67 7.66 -18.78
CA PHE A 346 16.91 7.35 -17.56
C PHE A 346 17.56 7.92 -16.30
N ASN A 347 18.87 8.22 -16.31
CA ASN A 347 19.54 8.90 -15.20
C ASN A 347 18.90 10.26 -14.88
N GLY A 348 18.30 10.94 -15.87
CA GLY A 348 17.53 12.16 -15.66
C GLY A 348 16.24 11.89 -14.89
N CYS A 349 15.46 10.89 -15.33
CA CYS A 349 14.23 10.46 -14.67
C CYS A 349 14.48 9.94 -13.25
N TRP A 350 15.54 9.15 -13.04
CA TRP A 350 15.90 8.59 -11.75
C TRP A 350 16.25 9.67 -10.71
N LYS A 351 16.84 10.80 -11.11
CA LYS A 351 17.05 11.96 -10.22
C LYS A 351 15.76 12.60 -9.73
N VAL A 352 14.65 12.46 -10.47
CA VAL A 352 13.31 12.93 -10.07
C VAL A 352 12.56 11.87 -9.26
N ILE A 353 12.75 10.58 -9.57
CA ILE A 353 12.08 9.45 -8.91
C ILE A 353 12.69 9.16 -7.54
N LYS A 354 14.03 9.10 -7.44
CA LYS A 354 14.73 8.68 -6.22
C LYS A 354 14.34 9.48 -4.96
N PRO A 355 14.15 10.82 -4.99
CA PRO A 355 13.70 11.58 -3.81
C PRO A 355 12.29 11.24 -3.32
N LEU A 356 11.46 10.58 -4.13
CA LEU A 356 10.12 10.10 -3.74
C LEU A 356 10.17 8.76 -3.00
N LEU A 357 11.29 8.04 -3.10
CA LEU A 357 11.50 6.79 -2.39
C LEU A 357 12.00 7.07 -0.98
N ASP A 358 11.44 6.37 0.00
CA ASP A 358 12.05 6.30 1.32
C ASP A 358 13.40 5.54 1.26
N PRO A 359 14.29 5.74 2.23
CA PRO A 359 15.63 5.14 2.19
C PRO A 359 15.64 3.59 2.18
N VAL A 360 14.60 2.93 2.70
CA VAL A 360 14.52 1.46 2.77
C VAL A 360 14.07 0.87 1.44
N VAL A 361 13.15 1.54 0.73
CA VAL A 361 12.83 1.18 -0.66
C VAL A 361 13.99 1.52 -1.58
N SER A 362 14.63 2.69 -1.44
CA SER A 362 15.74 3.08 -2.30
C SER A 362 16.99 2.18 -2.16
N SER A 363 17.19 1.47 -1.04
CA SER A 363 18.31 0.53 -0.89
C SER A 363 18.05 -0.84 -1.53
N LYS A 364 16.79 -1.17 -1.85
CA LYS A 364 16.36 -2.39 -2.53
C LYS A 364 16.37 -2.29 -4.06
N VAL A 365 16.75 -1.12 -4.61
CA VAL A 365 16.79 -0.86 -6.06
C VAL A 365 18.20 -1.04 -6.60
N HIS A 366 18.39 -2.00 -7.49
CA HIS A 366 19.67 -2.31 -8.13
C HIS A 366 19.59 -2.06 -9.64
N PHE A 367 20.64 -1.46 -10.19
CA PHE A 367 20.77 -1.22 -11.63
C PHE A 367 21.72 -2.26 -12.21
N ILE A 368 21.23 -3.10 -13.12
CA ILE A 368 21.96 -4.27 -13.62
C ILE A 368 21.83 -4.42 -15.15
N LYS A 369 22.63 -5.31 -15.72
CA LYS A 369 22.51 -5.85 -17.09
C LYS A 369 21.72 -7.16 -17.09
N THR A 370 21.33 -7.62 -18.28
CA THR A 370 20.59 -8.89 -18.45
C THR A 370 21.35 -10.08 -17.85
N GLU A 371 22.67 -10.11 -18.02
CA GLU A 371 23.53 -11.22 -17.63
C GLU A 371 23.56 -11.41 -16.10
N GLU A 372 23.48 -10.32 -15.35
CA GLU A 372 23.46 -10.27 -13.88
C GLU A 372 22.12 -10.73 -13.28
N LEU A 373 21.05 -10.92 -14.07
CA LEU A 373 19.80 -11.50 -13.56
C LEU A 373 20.01 -12.90 -12.97
N LYS A 374 21.01 -13.63 -13.47
CA LYS A 374 21.39 -14.97 -12.97
C LYS A 374 21.98 -14.96 -11.56
N ASP A 375 22.39 -13.81 -11.04
CA ASP A 375 22.83 -13.70 -9.65
C ASP A 375 21.64 -13.75 -8.70
N TYR A 376 20.47 -13.27 -9.14
CA TYR A 376 19.23 -13.19 -8.36
C TYR A 376 18.24 -14.32 -8.63
N ILE A 377 18.19 -14.84 -9.87
CA ILE A 377 17.17 -15.77 -10.36
C ILE A 377 17.86 -17.03 -10.92
N ASP A 378 17.37 -18.21 -10.55
CA ASP A 378 17.92 -19.48 -11.08
C ASP A 378 17.56 -19.67 -12.56
N GLU A 379 18.44 -20.36 -13.31
CA GLU A 379 18.31 -20.45 -14.77
C GLU A 379 17.03 -21.16 -15.22
N ASP A 380 16.49 -22.09 -14.45
CA ASP A 380 15.22 -22.79 -14.73
C ASP A 380 13.99 -21.93 -14.41
N GLN A 381 14.13 -20.86 -13.61
CA GLN A 381 13.08 -19.88 -13.34
C GLN A 381 13.15 -18.68 -14.31
N LEU A 382 14.35 -18.35 -14.80
CA LEU A 382 14.58 -17.24 -15.72
C LEU A 382 14.17 -17.60 -17.17
N MET A 383 13.35 -16.74 -17.80
CA MET A 383 12.93 -16.88 -19.20
C MET A 383 14.11 -16.83 -20.18
N LYS A 384 14.02 -17.59 -21.29
CA LYS A 384 15.02 -17.59 -22.38
C LYS A 384 15.33 -16.20 -22.95
N CYS A 385 14.33 -15.31 -23.03
CA CYS A 385 14.52 -13.94 -23.52
C CYS A 385 15.40 -13.06 -22.61
N TYR A 386 15.65 -13.50 -21.36
CA TYR A 386 16.62 -12.92 -20.42
C TYR A 386 17.86 -13.81 -20.21
N GLY A 387 18.13 -14.76 -21.10
CA GLY A 387 19.32 -15.63 -21.05
C GLY A 387 19.22 -16.84 -20.12
N GLY A 388 18.04 -17.13 -19.57
CA GLY A 388 17.77 -18.35 -18.81
C GLY A 388 17.40 -19.55 -19.67
N LYS A 389 16.92 -20.62 -19.03
CA LYS A 389 16.50 -21.89 -19.64
C LYS A 389 14.98 -22.04 -19.72
N ASN A 390 14.22 -21.29 -18.92
CA ASN A 390 12.76 -21.43 -18.87
C ASN A 390 12.13 -21.06 -20.22
N PRO A 391 11.34 -21.95 -20.85
CA PRO A 391 10.74 -21.71 -22.16
C PRO A 391 9.51 -20.79 -22.12
N TYR A 392 9.09 -20.29 -20.95
CA TYR A 392 7.92 -19.42 -20.85
C TYR A 392 8.08 -18.13 -21.65
N GLU A 393 7.03 -17.83 -22.41
CA GLU A 393 6.83 -16.55 -23.09
C GLU A 393 5.46 -16.03 -22.68
N TYR A 394 5.36 -14.71 -22.51
CA TYR A 394 4.10 -14.08 -22.12
C TYR A 394 3.14 -14.03 -23.30
N GLU A 395 2.01 -14.70 -23.17
CA GLU A 395 0.85 -14.60 -24.06
C GLU A 395 -0.41 -14.43 -23.20
N TYR A 396 -1.24 -13.42 -23.51
CA TYR A 396 -2.51 -13.23 -22.83
C TYR A 396 -3.60 -14.10 -23.47
N VAL A 397 -4.18 -14.99 -22.67
CA VAL A 397 -5.32 -15.80 -23.06
C VAL A 397 -6.57 -15.22 -22.37
N PRO A 398 -7.50 -14.55 -23.08
CA PRO A 398 -8.72 -14.00 -22.49
C PRO A 398 -9.63 -15.12 -21.92
N PRO A 399 -10.58 -14.79 -21.03
CA PRO A 399 -11.55 -15.76 -20.53
C PRO A 399 -12.49 -16.21 -21.65
N SER A 400 -12.82 -17.51 -21.68
CA SER A 400 -13.79 -18.03 -22.63
C SER A 400 -15.23 -17.65 -22.24
N ALA A 401 -16.18 -17.78 -23.18
CA ALA A 401 -17.60 -17.60 -22.86
C ALA A 401 -18.08 -18.56 -21.74
N GLU A 402 -17.51 -19.77 -21.69
CA GLU A 402 -17.78 -20.77 -20.65
C GLU A 402 -17.20 -20.34 -19.28
N ASP A 403 -15.99 -19.78 -19.23
CA ASP A 403 -15.42 -19.20 -18.00
C ASP A 403 -16.34 -18.07 -17.48
N ILE A 404 -16.78 -17.16 -18.36
CA ILE A 404 -17.63 -16.01 -18.01
C ILE A 404 -19.00 -16.47 -17.48
N GLU A 405 -19.65 -17.45 -18.12
CA GLU A 405 -20.93 -17.98 -17.66
C GLU A 405 -20.79 -18.72 -16.32
N MET A 406 -19.72 -19.53 -16.17
CA MET A 406 -19.42 -20.22 -14.92
C MET A 406 -19.20 -19.23 -13.77
N GLU A 407 -18.41 -18.18 -13.98
CA GLU A 407 -18.18 -17.15 -12.98
C GLU A 407 -19.45 -16.39 -12.62
N LYS A 408 -20.27 -16.02 -13.61
CA LYS A 408 -21.56 -15.35 -13.38
C LYS A 408 -22.48 -16.18 -12.49
N LYS A 409 -22.50 -17.51 -12.69
CA LYS A 409 -23.26 -18.45 -11.86
C LYS A 409 -22.66 -18.61 -10.46
N LEU A 410 -21.33 -18.73 -10.34
CA LEU A 410 -20.65 -18.89 -9.05
C LEU A 410 -20.74 -17.62 -8.17
N LYS A 411 -20.60 -16.45 -8.77
CA LYS A 411 -20.65 -15.15 -8.08
C LYS A 411 -22.08 -14.64 -7.84
N GLY A 412 -23.09 -15.29 -8.44
CA GLY A 412 -24.50 -14.93 -8.40
C GLY A 412 -25.07 -14.63 -7.00
N ASN A 413 -26.04 -13.73 -6.94
CA ASN A 413 -26.73 -13.33 -5.69
C ASN A 413 -27.72 -14.38 -5.18
N ASP A 414 -28.00 -15.37 -6.01
CA ASP A 414 -28.82 -16.55 -5.81
C ASP A 414 -27.99 -17.79 -5.40
N ASN A 415 -26.66 -17.70 -5.39
CA ASN A 415 -25.80 -18.80 -4.96
C ASN A 415 -25.74 -18.92 -3.43
N GLU A 416 -26.58 -19.77 -2.85
CA GLU A 416 -26.62 -20.02 -1.39
C GLU A 416 -25.28 -20.49 -0.82
N ASP A 417 -24.49 -21.26 -1.57
CA ASP A 417 -23.19 -21.79 -1.13
C ASP A 417 -22.13 -20.67 -1.02
N LYS A 418 -22.19 -19.64 -1.89
CA LYS A 418 -21.40 -18.40 -1.75
C LYS A 418 -21.64 -17.77 -0.38
N PHE A 419 -22.91 -17.53 -0.03
CA PHE A 419 -23.26 -16.86 1.22
C PHE A 419 -22.96 -17.72 2.45
N LYS A 420 -23.16 -19.04 2.36
CA LYS A 420 -22.78 -19.99 3.42
C LYS A 420 -21.29 -19.93 3.74
N LYS A 421 -20.42 -19.94 2.73
CA LYS A 421 -18.96 -19.84 2.90
C LYS A 421 -18.52 -18.47 3.42
N ILE A 422 -19.19 -17.39 2.99
CA ILE A 422 -18.94 -16.03 3.50
C ILE A 422 -19.22 -15.99 5.00
N GLU A 423 -20.32 -16.61 5.45
CA GLU A 423 -20.69 -16.63 6.85
C GLU A 423 -19.79 -17.57 7.69
N GLU A 424 -19.37 -18.71 7.13
CA GLU A 424 -18.34 -19.57 7.73
C GLU A 424 -17.03 -18.80 8.00
N TRP A 425 -16.55 -18.05 7.01
CA TRP A 425 -15.36 -17.20 7.14
C TRP A 425 -15.55 -16.08 8.17
N ARG A 426 -16.71 -15.40 8.19
CA ARG A 426 -17.03 -14.37 9.20
C ARG A 426 -17.05 -14.92 10.62
N ASN A 427 -17.57 -16.14 10.82
CA ASN A 427 -17.56 -16.78 12.13
C ASN A 427 -16.13 -17.07 12.61
N ILE A 428 -15.23 -17.51 11.71
CA ILE A 428 -13.81 -17.71 12.04
C ILE A 428 -13.12 -16.37 12.35
N ASN A 429 -13.43 -15.29 11.62
CA ASN A 429 -12.89 -13.96 11.93
C ASN A 429 -13.33 -13.47 13.32
N LYS A 430 -14.58 -13.76 13.70
CA LYS A 430 -15.11 -13.45 15.03
C LYS A 430 -14.42 -14.28 16.12
N GLU A 431 -14.23 -15.58 15.89
CA GLU A 431 -13.46 -16.47 16.78
C GLU A 431 -12.02 -15.96 16.96
N TYR A 432 -11.39 -15.48 15.88
CA TYR A 432 -10.05 -14.87 15.90
C TYR A 432 -10.01 -13.55 16.68
N GLU A 433 -11.02 -12.70 16.52
CA GLU A 433 -11.16 -11.46 17.31
C GLU A 433 -11.32 -11.75 18.80
N GLU A 434 -12.16 -12.73 19.16
CA GLU A 434 -12.44 -13.13 20.55
C GLU A 434 -11.19 -13.73 21.22
N ILE A 435 -10.51 -14.70 20.59
CA ILE A 435 -9.28 -15.30 21.15
C ILE A 435 -8.13 -14.29 21.24
N THR A 436 -8.06 -13.32 20.31
CA THR A 436 -7.01 -12.28 20.35
C THR A 436 -7.23 -11.31 21.51
N LYS A 437 -8.49 -10.97 21.82
CA LYS A 437 -8.83 -10.18 23.01
C LYS A 437 -8.53 -10.93 24.32
N GLU A 438 -8.76 -12.25 24.35
CA GLU A 438 -8.36 -13.09 25.48
C GLU A 438 -6.82 -13.13 25.65
N TRP A 439 -6.09 -13.33 24.54
CA TRP A 439 -4.62 -13.31 24.49
C TRP A 439 -4.04 -12.01 25.04
N ILE A 440 -4.52 -10.85 24.58
CA ILE A 440 -4.14 -9.53 25.10
C ILE A 440 -4.43 -9.43 26.61
N THR A 441 -5.62 -9.86 27.04
CA THR A 441 -6.04 -9.79 28.45
C THR A 441 -5.15 -10.63 29.36
N LYS A 442 -4.73 -11.82 28.91
CA LYS A 442 -3.86 -12.75 29.65
C LYS A 442 -2.42 -12.24 29.74
N TYR A 443 -1.88 -11.66 28.66
CA TYR A 443 -0.55 -11.06 28.66
C TYR A 443 -0.46 -9.70 29.38
N LYS A 444 -1.57 -8.99 29.60
CA LYS A 444 -1.63 -7.63 30.15
C LYS A 444 -0.67 -7.32 31.31
N ASN A 445 -0.61 -8.18 32.33
CA ASN A 445 0.29 -7.96 33.48
C ASN A 445 1.77 -8.21 33.14
N LEU A 446 2.05 -9.19 32.27
CA LEU A 446 3.39 -9.47 31.75
C LEU A 446 3.89 -8.29 30.88
N ASP A 447 3.00 -7.72 30.05
CA ASP A 447 3.30 -6.60 29.17
C ASP A 447 3.60 -5.31 29.95
N ILE A 448 2.77 -4.99 30.97
CA ILE A 448 3.02 -3.87 31.88
C ILE A 448 4.40 -4.00 32.53
N LYS A 449 4.76 -5.20 32.99
CA LYS A 449 6.07 -5.48 33.60
C LYS A 449 7.21 -5.35 32.59
N CYS A 450 7.09 -5.95 31.41
CA CYS A 450 8.09 -5.87 30.35
C CYS A 450 8.33 -4.40 29.91
N ARG A 451 7.27 -3.61 29.79
CA ARG A 451 7.34 -2.19 29.48
C ARG A 451 7.97 -1.37 30.62
N ALA A 452 7.75 -1.73 31.88
CA ALA A 452 8.40 -1.10 33.03
C ALA A 452 9.90 -1.38 33.07
N GLU A 453 10.30 -2.65 32.94
CA GLU A 453 11.70 -3.10 32.95
C GLU A 453 12.53 -2.44 31.85
N ASN A 454 11.91 -2.13 30.69
CA ASN A 454 12.57 -1.52 29.54
C ASN A 454 12.32 -0.01 29.38
N ALA A 455 11.50 0.63 30.23
CA ALA A 455 11.07 2.02 30.11
C ALA A 455 12.24 3.03 30.01
N ASN A 456 13.32 2.76 30.75
CA ASN A 456 14.50 3.61 30.88
C ASN A 456 15.65 3.22 29.92
N ASN A 457 15.50 2.14 29.14
CA ASN A 457 16.52 1.69 28.18
C ASN A 457 16.43 2.53 26.89
N PRO A 458 17.46 3.33 26.52
CA PRO A 458 17.41 4.19 25.35
C PRO A 458 17.32 3.44 24.01
N ASP A 459 17.75 2.17 23.97
CA ASP A 459 17.75 1.33 22.78
C ASP A 459 16.50 0.44 22.66
N SER A 460 15.68 0.36 23.71
CA SER A 460 14.42 -0.38 23.71
C SER A 460 13.38 0.24 22.76
N LEU A 461 12.51 -0.63 22.22
CA LEU A 461 11.28 -0.25 21.52
C LEU A 461 10.16 0.20 22.51
N LEU A 462 10.24 -0.20 23.78
CA LEU A 462 9.25 0.07 24.83
C LEU A 462 9.54 1.33 25.66
N LYS A 463 10.65 2.02 25.37
CA LYS A 463 11.09 3.24 26.08
C LYS A 463 10.04 4.36 26.13
N VAL A 464 10.10 5.18 27.18
CA VAL A 464 9.21 6.33 27.33
C VAL A 464 9.60 7.47 26.39
N GLU A 465 8.65 7.98 25.61
CA GLU A 465 8.86 9.15 24.75
C GLU A 465 9.05 10.44 25.59
N LYS A 466 10.17 11.14 25.40
CA LYS A 466 10.48 12.40 26.09
C LYS A 466 9.35 13.42 25.91
N GLY A 467 8.79 13.90 27.03
CA GLY A 467 7.72 14.91 27.05
C GLY A 467 6.33 14.35 27.31
N LYS A 468 6.11 13.03 27.23
CA LYS A 468 4.90 12.40 27.77
C LYS A 468 5.13 12.03 29.23
N ASN A 469 4.75 12.93 30.14
CA ASN A 469 4.63 12.59 31.56
C ASN A 469 3.48 11.59 31.73
N ASN A 470 3.79 10.30 31.67
CA ASN A 470 2.90 9.28 32.20
C ASN A 470 2.87 9.46 33.72
N SER A 471 1.81 10.06 34.25
CA SER A 471 1.60 10.28 35.70
C SER A 471 1.39 9.00 36.52
N ASN A 472 1.76 7.85 35.94
CA ASN A 472 1.75 6.51 36.53
C ASN A 472 3.16 5.89 36.64
N SER A 473 4.24 6.59 36.20
CA SER A 473 5.62 6.07 36.28
C SER A 473 5.98 5.58 37.68
N ASP A 474 5.53 6.31 38.69
CA ASP A 474 6.00 6.19 40.07
C ASP A 474 5.39 4.99 40.82
N ASN A 475 4.52 4.20 40.16
CA ASN A 475 3.86 3.02 40.73
C ASN A 475 4.22 1.69 40.02
N ILE A 476 5.00 1.70 38.93
CA ILE A 476 5.23 0.50 38.10
C ILE A 476 6.42 -0.36 38.58
N GLU A 477 7.31 0.18 39.41
CA GLU A 477 8.52 -0.54 39.88
C GLU A 477 8.22 -1.74 40.79
N ASN A 478 6.97 -1.92 41.27
CA ASN A 478 6.58 -2.99 42.20
C ASN A 478 5.46 -3.93 41.66
N VAL A 479 5.38 -4.17 40.34
CA VAL A 479 4.46 -5.17 39.78
C VAL A 479 4.99 -6.59 40.04
N THR A 480 4.71 -7.11 41.23
CA THR A 480 4.90 -8.53 41.58
C THR A 480 3.81 -9.36 40.93
N ILE A 481 4.21 -10.23 39.99
CA ILE A 481 3.29 -11.15 39.32
C ILE A 481 3.31 -12.49 40.07
N GLU A 482 2.30 -12.72 40.90
CA GLU A 482 2.05 -14.03 41.51
C GLU A 482 1.78 -15.08 40.41
N ASN A 483 2.26 -16.30 40.60
CA ASN A 483 2.10 -17.42 39.66
C ASN A 483 2.54 -17.13 38.21
N LYS A 484 3.60 -16.31 38.02
CA LYS A 484 4.13 -15.91 36.70
C LYS A 484 4.29 -17.08 35.72
N GLU A 485 4.83 -18.22 36.14
CA GLU A 485 5.02 -19.39 35.28
C GLU A 485 3.70 -20.00 34.78
N GLN A 486 2.69 -20.08 35.66
CA GLN A 486 1.35 -20.53 35.27
C GLN A 486 0.70 -19.56 34.28
N LEU A 487 0.80 -18.25 34.54
CA LEU A 487 0.25 -17.22 33.66
C LEU A 487 0.89 -17.23 32.27
N ILE A 488 2.21 -17.43 32.18
CA ILE A 488 2.91 -17.62 30.90
C ILE A 488 2.35 -18.85 30.18
N LYS A 489 2.28 -20.00 30.86
CA LYS A 489 1.76 -21.23 30.25
C LYS A 489 0.32 -21.10 29.74
N GLU A 490 -0.59 -20.51 30.53
CA GLU A 490 -1.97 -20.24 30.10
C GLU A 490 -2.02 -19.32 28.86
N ALA A 491 -1.12 -18.33 28.79
CA ALA A 491 -1.08 -17.38 27.69
C ALA A 491 -0.41 -17.96 26.42
N GLU A 492 0.55 -18.90 26.58
CA GLU A 492 1.11 -19.73 25.50
C GLU A 492 0.06 -20.69 24.92
N GLU A 493 -0.74 -21.37 25.77
CA GLU A 493 -1.84 -22.24 25.33
C GLU A 493 -2.89 -21.48 24.49
N ILE A 494 -3.10 -20.18 24.79
CA ILE A 494 -3.96 -19.29 24.00
C ILE A 494 -3.28 -18.84 22.70
N GLU A 495 -1.97 -18.56 22.71
CA GLU A 495 -1.22 -18.23 21.48
C GLU A 495 -1.23 -19.39 20.47
N VAL A 496 -1.17 -20.65 20.93
CA VAL A 496 -1.32 -21.84 20.09
C VAL A 496 -2.71 -21.90 19.45
N LYS A 497 -3.79 -21.84 20.24
CA LYS A 497 -5.17 -21.84 19.73
C LYS A 497 -5.42 -20.69 18.74
N ARG A 498 -4.89 -19.50 19.01
CA ARG A 498 -4.99 -18.33 18.14
C ARG A 498 -4.33 -18.57 16.78
N LYS A 499 -3.15 -19.21 16.74
CA LYS A 499 -2.50 -19.62 15.48
C LYS A 499 -3.32 -20.67 14.73
N GLU A 500 -3.88 -21.67 15.42
CA GLU A 500 -4.79 -22.65 14.80
C GLU A 500 -6.04 -22.00 14.16
N ILE A 501 -6.57 -20.92 14.76
CA ILE A 501 -7.67 -20.14 14.18
C ILE A 501 -7.18 -19.30 12.99
N GLY A 502 -5.96 -18.75 13.04
CA GLY A 502 -5.31 -18.08 11.89
C GLY A 502 -5.12 -19.01 10.69
N GLU A 503 -4.68 -20.25 10.92
CA GLU A 503 -4.63 -21.29 9.88
C GLU A 503 -6.02 -21.60 9.31
N ARG A 504 -7.05 -21.71 10.16
CA ARG A 504 -8.44 -21.89 9.70
C ARG A 504 -8.96 -20.69 8.88
N HIS A 505 -8.61 -19.46 9.25
CA HIS A 505 -8.99 -18.25 8.48
C HIS A 505 -8.50 -18.36 7.04
N LYS A 506 -7.20 -18.64 6.84
CA LYS A 506 -6.59 -18.74 5.50
C LYS A 506 -7.21 -19.86 4.67
N LYS A 507 -7.36 -21.07 5.24
CA LYS A 507 -7.95 -22.23 4.53
C LYS A 507 -9.41 -22.01 4.15
N THR A 508 -10.18 -21.29 4.96
CA THR A 508 -11.56 -20.93 4.62
C THR A 508 -11.63 -19.81 3.59
N PHE A 509 -10.71 -18.85 3.60
CA PHE A 509 -10.65 -17.81 2.56
C PHE A 509 -10.22 -18.38 1.20
N GLN A 510 -9.28 -19.34 1.15
CA GLN A 510 -8.94 -20.05 -0.09
C GLN A 510 -10.18 -20.67 -0.76
N LYS A 511 -11.07 -21.29 0.03
CA LYS A 511 -12.35 -21.86 -0.44
C LYS A 511 -13.34 -20.81 -0.93
N LEU A 512 -13.16 -19.54 -0.58
CA LEU A 512 -13.95 -18.42 -1.06
C LEU A 512 -13.43 -17.81 -2.37
N LEU A 513 -12.16 -18.01 -2.74
CA LEU A 513 -11.57 -17.41 -3.94
C LEU A 513 -12.44 -17.61 -5.21
N PRO A 514 -12.99 -18.81 -5.53
CA PRO A 514 -13.81 -19.01 -6.73
C PRO A 514 -15.15 -18.23 -6.75
N TYR A 515 -15.59 -17.73 -5.60
CA TYR A 515 -16.86 -17.01 -5.43
C TYR A 515 -16.68 -15.49 -5.29
N LEU A 516 -15.44 -15.03 -5.10
CA LEU A 516 -15.08 -13.63 -4.83
C LEU A 516 -14.11 -13.05 -5.86
N TYR A 517 -13.32 -13.88 -6.56
CA TYR A 517 -12.31 -13.47 -7.53
C TYR A 517 -12.69 -13.98 -8.92
N THR A 518 -12.38 -13.19 -9.97
CA THR A 518 -12.27 -13.72 -11.34
C THR A 518 -11.12 -14.69 -11.43
N LYS A 519 -11.34 -15.79 -12.16
CA LYS A 519 -10.31 -16.74 -12.53
C LYS A 519 -9.35 -16.03 -13.47
N THR A 520 -8.18 -15.66 -12.98
CA THR A 520 -7.21 -14.88 -13.75
C THR A 520 -6.57 -15.72 -14.87
N TYR A 521 -6.04 -15.08 -15.91
CA TYR A 521 -5.32 -15.78 -16.98
C TYR A 521 -4.23 -16.72 -16.45
N TYR A 522 -3.50 -16.34 -15.39
CA TYR A 522 -2.53 -17.19 -14.69
C TYR A 522 -3.07 -18.58 -14.32
N GLN A 523 -4.33 -18.66 -13.88
CA GLN A 523 -5.01 -19.92 -13.53
C GLN A 523 -5.41 -20.73 -14.77
N ARG A 524 -5.71 -20.05 -15.89
CA ARG A 524 -5.98 -20.72 -17.18
C ARG A 524 -4.71 -21.29 -17.80
N VAL A 525 -3.62 -20.52 -17.82
CA VAL A 525 -2.33 -20.96 -18.41
C VAL A 525 -1.46 -21.79 -17.44
N LYS A 526 -1.82 -21.88 -16.15
CA LYS A 526 -1.11 -22.63 -15.09
C LYS A 526 0.35 -22.20 -14.89
N THR A 527 0.62 -20.90 -14.99
CA THR A 527 1.98 -20.32 -14.89
C THR A 527 2.30 -19.74 -13.52
N PHE A 528 1.42 -19.99 -12.53
CA PHE A 528 1.42 -19.32 -11.24
C PHE A 528 1.01 -20.31 -10.16
N ASP A 529 1.94 -20.60 -9.24
CA ASP A 529 1.71 -21.45 -8.09
C ASP A 529 0.91 -20.68 -7.03
N TYR A 530 -0.42 -20.71 -7.15
CA TYR A 530 -1.29 -20.27 -6.06
C TYR A 530 -0.96 -21.04 -4.77
N VAL A 531 -1.10 -20.38 -3.63
CA VAL A 531 -1.14 -21.07 -2.35
C VAL A 531 -2.35 -22.02 -2.37
N SER A 532 -2.11 -23.33 -2.28
CA SER A 532 -3.14 -24.36 -2.21
C SER A 532 -3.49 -24.71 -0.76
N GLU A 533 -4.56 -25.48 -0.54
CA GLU A 533 -4.91 -25.98 0.81
C GLU A 533 -3.83 -26.89 1.43
N ASN A 534 -2.89 -27.40 0.61
CA ASN A 534 -1.77 -28.22 1.06
C ASN A 534 -0.49 -27.41 1.34
N ASP A 535 -0.44 -26.15 0.90
CA ASP A 535 0.67 -25.22 1.21
C ASP A 535 0.46 -24.47 2.54
N ILE A 536 -0.70 -24.67 3.18
CA ILE A 536 -1.13 -24.14 4.47
C ILE A 536 -1.41 -25.33 5.39
#